data_AF-A8I7I5-F1
#
_entry.id   AF-A8I7I5-F1
#
_cell.length_a   1.000
_cell.length_b   1.000
_cell.length_c   1.000
_cell.angle_alpha   90.00
_cell.angle_beta   90.00
_cell.angle_gamma   90.00
#
_symmetry.space_group_name_H-M   'P 1'
#
loop_
_entity.id
_entity.type
_entity.pdbx_description
1 polymer ?
#
loop_
_entity_poly.entity_id
_entity_poly.type
_entity_poly.pdbx_seq_one_letter_code
_entity_poly.pdbx_strand_id
1 'polypeptide(L)'
;MHRRAVLAAALLLGTVLLLQAGGAAAQDSAALAENAKCQQAQKELPSNPDIQAFKECAATKPITATCCQRVKPYSQYLPCLSYDQYRAAPNNFLAPLSVDEVMAACFSPP
;
A
#
# COMPACT_ATOMS: atom_id res chain seq x y z
N MET A 1 16.12 -58.74 -39.86
CA MET A 1 16.56 -58.88 -38.44
C MET A 1 17.17 -57.56 -37.98
N HIS A 2 17.02 -57.21 -36.68
CA HIS A 2 17.55 -56.04 -35.93
C HIS A 2 16.65 -54.78 -35.98
N ARG A 3 15.73 -54.54 -35.04
CA ARG A 3 15.82 -54.11 -33.61
C ARG A 3 16.09 -52.59 -33.41
N ARG A 4 15.00 -51.88 -33.08
CA ARG A 4 14.81 -50.76 -32.10
C ARG A 4 15.90 -49.69 -31.95
N ALA A 5 15.50 -48.42 -32.12
CA ALA A 5 15.90 -47.34 -31.21
C ALA A 5 14.83 -46.22 -31.20
N VAL A 6 14.04 -46.19 -30.13
CA VAL A 6 13.32 -45.02 -29.62
C VAL A 6 14.37 -44.08 -29.01
N LEU A 7 14.17 -42.76 -29.10
CA LEU A 7 14.56 -41.70 -28.16
C LEU A 7 15.09 -40.46 -28.89
N ALA A 8 14.31 -39.36 -28.89
CA ALA A 8 14.81 -37.99 -28.79
C ALA A 8 13.65 -36.99 -28.79
N ALA A 9 12.86 -36.97 -27.71
CA ALA A 9 11.90 -35.89 -27.44
C ALA A 9 11.90 -35.61 -25.94
N ALA A 10 13.04 -35.21 -25.41
CA ALA A 10 13.21 -34.87 -23.99
C ALA A 10 14.36 -33.87 -23.78
N LEU A 11 14.37 -32.78 -24.55
CA LEU A 11 15.27 -31.65 -24.31
C LEU A 11 14.45 -30.39 -24.64
N LEU A 12 14.49 -29.38 -23.75
CA LEU A 12 13.77 -28.09 -23.76
C LEU A 12 12.54 -27.96 -22.83
N LEU A 13 12.46 -28.73 -21.74
CA LEU A 13 11.64 -28.40 -20.55
C LEU A 13 12.50 -28.15 -19.30
N GLY A 14 13.79 -27.86 -19.49
CA GLY A 14 14.81 -27.89 -18.44
C GLY A 14 15.42 -26.56 -18.00
N THR A 15 14.93 -25.39 -18.48
CA THR A 15 15.57 -24.09 -18.19
C THR A 15 14.71 -23.07 -17.44
N VAL A 16 13.55 -23.45 -16.88
CA VAL A 16 12.66 -22.51 -16.15
C VAL A 16 12.51 -22.87 -14.66
N LEU A 17 13.57 -23.33 -13.99
CA LEU A 17 13.45 -23.74 -12.56
C LEU A 17 14.56 -23.24 -11.61
N LEU A 18 15.48 -22.37 -12.04
CA LEU A 18 16.61 -21.94 -11.18
C LEU A 18 16.69 -20.44 -10.86
N LEU A 19 15.59 -19.68 -10.94
CA LEU A 19 15.58 -18.25 -10.61
C LEU A 19 14.48 -17.84 -9.59
N GLN A 20 14.22 -18.65 -8.56
CA GLN A 20 13.17 -18.36 -7.55
C GLN A 20 13.67 -18.40 -6.10
N ALA A 21 14.97 -18.56 -5.84
CA ALA A 21 15.49 -18.60 -4.46
C ALA A 21 15.79 -17.22 -3.85
N GLY A 22 15.72 -16.14 -4.63
CA GLY A 22 16.01 -14.77 -4.17
C GLY A 22 14.79 -13.89 -3.86
N GLY A 23 13.57 -14.34 -4.20
CA GLY A 23 12.36 -13.50 -4.08
C GLY A 23 11.74 -13.48 -2.68
N ALA A 24 11.71 -14.62 -1.98
CA ALA A 24 11.00 -14.76 -0.72
C ALA A 24 11.56 -13.85 0.40
N ALA A 25 12.88 -13.84 0.60
CA ALA A 25 13.50 -13.03 1.65
C ALA A 25 13.39 -11.51 1.39
N ALA A 26 13.34 -11.09 0.12
CA ALA A 26 13.15 -9.69 -0.26
C ALA A 26 11.70 -9.22 -0.02
N GLN A 27 10.72 -10.08 -0.30
CA GLN A 27 9.30 -9.80 -0.07
C GLN A 27 8.98 -9.74 1.42
N ASP A 28 9.53 -10.63 2.24
CA ASP A 28 9.35 -10.60 3.69
C ASP A 28 9.97 -9.34 4.31
N SER A 29 11.15 -8.92 3.83
CA SER A 29 11.81 -7.70 4.30
C SER A 29 11.04 -6.44 3.92
N ALA A 30 10.49 -6.38 2.70
CA ALA A 30 9.65 -5.27 2.25
C ALA A 30 8.34 -5.19 3.04
N ALA A 31 7.66 -6.31 3.27
CA ALA A 31 6.44 -6.37 4.06
C ALA A 31 6.67 -5.96 5.52
N LEU A 32 7.79 -6.36 6.12
CA LEU A 32 8.17 -5.95 7.48
C LEU A 32 8.49 -4.45 7.57
N ALA A 33 9.23 -3.91 6.60
CA ALA A 33 9.53 -2.47 6.54
C ALA A 33 8.27 -1.63 6.33
N GLU A 34 7.35 -2.08 5.49
CA GLU A 34 6.06 -1.44 5.26
C GLU A 34 5.18 -1.48 6.50
N ASN A 35 5.11 -2.63 7.19
CA ASN A 35 4.43 -2.76 8.47
C ASN A 35 4.99 -1.79 9.53
N ALA A 36 6.32 -1.68 9.66
CA ALA A 36 6.95 -0.73 10.59
C ALA A 36 6.56 0.73 10.30
N LYS A 37 6.52 1.11 9.01
CA LYS A 37 6.09 2.44 8.58
C LYS A 37 4.63 2.72 8.95
N CYS A 38 3.76 1.72 8.81
CA CYS A 38 2.34 1.85 9.16
C CYS A 38 2.12 1.97 10.67
N GLN A 39 2.90 1.25 11.48
CA GLN A 39 2.88 1.38 12.94
C GLN A 39 3.38 2.76 13.39
N GLN A 40 4.38 3.32 12.73
CA GLN A 40 4.85 4.67 12.99
C GLN A 40 3.74 5.69 12.71
N ALA A 41 3.10 5.60 11.54
CA ALA A 41 1.98 6.46 11.17
C ALA A 41 0.85 6.44 12.21
N GLN A 42 0.51 5.25 12.72
CA GLN A 42 -0.53 5.10 13.75
C GLN A 42 -0.20 5.83 15.06
N LYS A 43 1.09 5.95 15.41
CA LYS A 43 1.54 6.65 16.63
C LYS A 43 1.64 8.15 16.44
N GLU A 44 2.13 8.58 15.28
CA GLU A 44 2.51 9.99 15.05
C GLU A 44 1.41 10.84 14.45
N LEU A 45 0.62 10.30 13.52
CA LEU A 45 -0.38 11.10 12.80
C LEU A 45 -1.52 11.64 13.68
N PRO A 46 -2.03 10.92 14.69
CA PRO A 46 -3.09 11.45 15.54
C PRO A 46 -2.69 12.71 16.34
N SER A 47 -1.42 12.82 16.75
CA SER A 47 -0.90 13.99 17.48
C SER A 47 -0.34 15.07 16.56
N ASN A 48 -0.32 14.82 15.25
CA ASN A 48 0.22 15.75 14.27
C ASN A 48 -0.75 16.94 14.04
N PRO A 49 -0.29 18.19 14.19
CA PRO A 49 -1.15 19.37 14.05
C PRO A 49 -1.68 19.57 12.62
N ASP A 50 -0.96 19.15 11.58
CA ASP A 50 -1.44 19.27 10.19
C ASP A 50 -2.60 18.32 9.90
N ILE A 51 -2.56 17.12 10.48
CA ILE A 51 -3.64 16.13 10.37
C ILE A 51 -4.90 16.61 11.11
N GLN A 52 -4.73 17.27 12.26
CA GLN A 52 -5.84 17.92 12.98
C GLN A 52 -6.41 19.08 12.18
N ALA A 53 -5.56 19.98 11.68
CA ALA A 53 -5.98 21.09 10.85
C ALA A 53 -6.64 20.64 9.53
N PHE A 54 -6.23 19.50 8.98
CA PHE A 54 -6.91 18.88 7.84
C PHE A 54 -8.34 18.50 8.21
N LYS A 55 -8.54 17.77 9.32
CA LYS A 55 -9.88 17.35 9.76
C LYS A 55 -10.83 18.53 9.90
N GLU A 56 -10.37 19.61 10.54
CA GLU A 56 -11.16 20.83 10.70
C GLU A 56 -11.48 21.49 9.36
N CYS A 57 -10.50 21.59 8.47
CA CYS A 57 -10.69 22.15 7.13
C CYS A 57 -11.66 21.33 6.28
N ALA A 58 -11.53 20.00 6.31
CA ALA A 58 -12.31 19.06 5.52
C ALA A 58 -13.71 18.80 6.09
N ALA A 59 -14.00 19.21 7.34
CA ALA A 59 -15.33 19.09 7.96
C ALA A 59 -16.44 19.77 7.13
N THR A 60 -16.08 20.74 6.29
CA THR A 60 -17.00 21.40 5.37
C THR A 60 -16.79 20.88 3.96
N LYS A 61 -17.88 20.41 3.32
CA LYS A 61 -17.84 19.96 1.92
C LYS A 61 -18.01 21.15 0.95
N PRO A 62 -17.40 21.10 -0.25
CA PRO A 62 -16.46 20.08 -0.74
C PRO A 62 -15.07 20.21 -0.09
N ILE A 63 -14.33 19.10 -0.01
CA ILE A 63 -12.92 19.13 0.43
C ILE A 63 -12.12 19.92 -0.60
N THR A 64 -11.58 21.06 -0.18
CA THR A 64 -10.86 21.97 -1.10
C THR A 64 -9.41 21.51 -1.31
N ALA A 65 -8.82 21.93 -2.44
CA ALA A 65 -7.40 21.70 -2.71
C ALA A 65 -6.49 22.24 -1.60
N THR A 66 -6.87 23.37 -0.98
CA THR A 66 -6.15 23.96 0.16
C THR A 66 -6.17 23.04 1.38
N CYS A 67 -7.29 22.37 1.67
CA CYS A 67 -7.33 21.35 2.72
C CYS A 67 -6.41 20.17 2.36
N CYS A 68 -6.45 19.70 1.12
CA CYS A 68 -5.64 18.56 0.67
C CYS A 68 -4.12 18.78 0.78
N GLN A 69 -3.63 20.03 0.71
CA GLN A 69 -2.21 20.32 0.92
C GLN A 69 -1.70 19.89 2.31
N ARG A 70 -2.58 19.84 3.32
CA ARG A 70 -2.23 19.45 4.69
C ARG A 70 -1.97 17.94 4.83
N VAL A 71 -2.65 17.13 4.03
CA VAL A 71 -2.47 15.65 4.05
C VAL A 71 -1.45 15.16 3.03
N LYS A 72 -1.14 15.98 2.01
CA LYS A 72 -0.25 15.59 0.91
C LYS A 72 1.16 15.11 1.34
N PRO A 73 1.83 15.72 2.34
CA PRO A 73 3.13 15.23 2.82
C PRO A 73 3.09 13.81 3.41
N TYR A 74 1.91 13.37 3.84
CA TYR A 74 1.68 12.07 4.46
C TYR A 74 1.28 10.99 3.45
N SER A 75 1.32 11.30 2.15
CA SER A 75 0.98 10.36 1.05
C SER A 75 1.81 9.07 1.08
N GLN A 76 3.00 9.14 1.67
CA GLN A 76 3.87 8.00 1.87
C GLN A 76 3.25 6.89 2.74
N TYR A 77 2.22 7.21 3.53
CA TYR A 77 1.49 6.25 4.38
C TYR A 77 0.21 5.73 3.73
N LEU A 78 -0.14 6.15 2.50
CA LEU A 78 -1.35 5.68 1.82
C LEU A 78 -1.40 4.15 1.64
N PRO A 79 -0.29 3.45 1.33
CA PRO A 79 -0.31 1.99 1.28
C PRO A 79 -0.75 1.34 2.59
N CYS A 80 -0.51 1.98 3.74
CA CYS A 80 -0.95 1.46 5.04
C CYS A 80 -2.48 1.32 5.12
N LEU A 81 -3.22 2.12 4.36
CA LEU A 81 -4.68 2.11 4.36
C LEU A 81 -5.26 0.90 3.62
N SER A 82 -4.45 0.10 2.92
CA SER A 82 -4.90 -1.18 2.37
C SER A 82 -4.99 -2.30 3.42
N TYR A 83 -4.41 -2.10 4.60
CA TYR A 83 -4.51 -3.04 5.71
C TYR A 83 -5.62 -2.59 6.68
N ASP A 84 -6.62 -3.44 6.89
CA ASP A 84 -7.79 -3.11 7.72
C ASP A 84 -7.41 -2.62 9.12
N GLN A 85 -6.38 -3.21 9.71
CA GLN A 85 -5.89 -2.87 11.05
C GLN A 85 -5.37 -1.43 11.18
N TYR A 86 -4.89 -0.81 10.10
CA TYR A 86 -4.41 0.58 10.09
C TYR A 86 -5.43 1.57 9.55
N ARG A 87 -6.53 1.07 8.97
CA ARG A 87 -7.57 1.90 8.34
C ARG A 87 -8.66 2.36 9.31
N ALA A 88 -8.93 1.57 10.36
CA ALA A 88 -10.00 1.87 11.32
C ALA A 88 -9.80 3.20 12.08
N ALA A 89 -8.58 3.45 12.58
CA ALA A 89 -8.30 4.67 13.35
C ALA A 89 -8.44 5.96 12.51
N PRO A 90 -7.87 6.06 11.29
CA PRO A 90 -8.13 7.17 10.39
C PRO A 90 -9.61 7.38 10.07
N ASN A 91 -10.38 6.31 9.79
CA ASN A 91 -11.83 6.44 9.55
C ASN A 91 -12.58 7.03 10.76
N ASN A 92 -12.29 6.55 11.96
CA ASN A 92 -12.89 7.08 13.19
C ASN A 92 -12.48 8.54 13.43
N PHE A 93 -11.22 8.88 13.15
CA PHE A 93 -10.73 10.25 13.31
C PHE A 93 -11.39 11.20 12.32
N LEU A 94 -11.57 10.81 11.07
CA LEU A 94 -12.10 11.65 9.99
C LEU A 94 -13.62 11.85 10.03
N ALA A 95 -14.36 11.06 10.81
CA ALA A 95 -15.81 11.12 10.90
C ALA A 95 -16.32 12.58 11.05
N PRO A 96 -17.33 13.00 10.27
CA PRO A 96 -18.21 12.18 9.43
C PRO A 96 -17.65 11.78 8.04
N LEU A 97 -16.43 12.21 7.67
CA LEU A 97 -15.79 11.78 6.44
C LEU A 97 -15.20 10.37 6.57
N SER A 98 -15.07 9.69 5.44
CA SER A 98 -14.33 8.44 5.30
C SER A 98 -12.95 8.67 4.67
N VAL A 99 -12.05 7.71 4.91
CA VAL A 99 -10.76 7.64 4.21
C VAL A 99 -10.96 7.63 2.69
N ASP A 100 -11.96 6.93 2.17
CA ASP A 100 -12.21 6.85 0.72
C ASP A 100 -12.62 8.21 0.13
N GLU A 101 -13.44 8.98 0.83
CA GLU A 101 -13.77 10.36 0.40
C GLU A 101 -12.54 11.25 0.36
N VAL A 102 -11.64 11.14 1.36
CA VAL A 102 -10.39 11.90 1.38
C VAL A 102 -9.46 11.45 0.26
N MET A 103 -9.36 10.14 0.02
CA MET A 103 -8.57 9.57 -1.08
C MET A 103 -9.06 10.08 -2.43
N ALA A 104 -10.36 10.01 -2.66
CA ALA A 104 -10.98 10.47 -3.88
C ALA A 104 -10.77 11.98 -4.10
N ALA A 105 -10.92 12.80 -3.06
CA ALA A 105 -10.80 14.25 -3.17
C ALA A 105 -9.36 14.76 -3.27
N CYS A 106 -8.41 14.13 -2.58
CA CYS A 106 -7.06 14.69 -2.40
C CYS A 106 -5.96 13.97 -3.18
N PHE A 107 -6.20 12.72 -3.62
CA PHE A 107 -5.16 11.87 -4.21
C PHE A 107 -5.56 11.23 -5.54
N SER A 108 -6.78 11.48 -6.04
CA SER A 108 -7.15 11.07 -7.40
C SER A 108 -6.37 11.88 -8.44
N PRO A 109 -5.93 11.26 -9.55
CA PRO A 109 -5.42 12.01 -10.69
C PRO A 109 -6.50 12.96 -11.25
N PRO A 110 -6.11 14.15 -11.76
CA PRO A 110 -7.04 15.13 -12.32
C PRO A 110 -7.78 14.61 -13.56
#